data_AF-A0A933JNY6-F1
#
_entry.id   AF-A0A933JNY6-F1
#
_cell.length_a   1.000
_cell.length_b   1.000
_cell.length_c   1.000
_cell.angle_alpha   90.00
_cell.angle_beta   90.00
_cell.angle_gamma   90.00
#
_symmetry.space_group_name_H-M   'P 1'
#
loop_
_entity.id
_entity.type
_entity.pdbx_description
1 polymer ?
#
loop_
_entity_poly.entity_id
_entity_poly.type
_entity_poly.pdbx_seq_one_letter_code
_entity_poly.pdbx_strand_id
1 'polypeptide(L)'
;MLARDGSNFAAWYRHSSQEHQDAMGGFIQALREVLDGFQGIRLERVGREARVFLVVFGEGEARHELALDELSDGQRALMALYALIRLTSGRGYTLLIDEPDNYVSLPEIQPWLVELSDAAGAGLEQAILCSHNPEVIDYLASKHGHLLERETTGVTRVSLLSAIPLDGGMRLSTVIARGWERQ
;
A
#
# COMPACT_ATOMS: atom_id res chain seq x y z
N MET A 1 -0.06 4.50 17.04
CA MET A 1 -0.17 4.84 15.60
C MET A 1 1.07 4.35 14.87
N LEU A 2 0.96 3.99 13.59
CA LEU A 2 2.10 3.66 12.75
C LEU A 2 2.94 4.93 12.50
N ALA A 3 4.27 4.81 12.56
CA ALA A 3 5.19 5.88 12.21
C ALA A 3 5.12 6.17 10.70
N ARG A 4 5.41 7.41 10.30
CA ARG A 4 5.30 7.84 8.89
C ARG A 4 6.16 7.03 7.92
N ASP A 5 7.31 6.56 8.41
CA ASP A 5 8.27 5.73 7.67
C ASP A 5 8.07 4.23 7.90
N GLY A 6 7.03 3.83 8.66
CA GLY A 6 6.78 2.44 9.00
C GLY A 6 7.80 1.79 9.95
N SER A 7 8.77 2.53 10.49
CA SER A 7 9.87 1.99 11.32
C SER A 7 9.39 1.24 12.57
N ASN A 8 8.20 1.55 13.07
CA ASN A 8 7.58 0.89 14.21
C ASN A 8 6.55 -0.19 13.83
N PHE A 9 6.56 -0.69 12.59
CA PHE A 9 5.55 -1.64 12.07
C PHE A 9 5.33 -2.86 12.98
N ALA A 10 6.39 -3.52 13.44
CA ALA A 10 6.27 -4.69 14.32
C ALA A 10 5.53 -4.37 15.65
N ALA A 11 5.81 -3.21 16.24
CA ALA A 11 5.16 -2.77 17.48
C ALA A 11 3.70 -2.38 17.23
N TRP A 12 3.44 -1.68 16.11
CA TRP A 12 2.08 -1.31 15.69
C TRP A 12 1.24 -2.56 15.39
N TYR A 13 1.75 -3.50 14.58
CA TYR A 13 1.09 -4.76 14.28
C TYR A 13 0.73 -5.54 15.56
N ARG A 14 1.66 -5.63 16.51
CA ARG A 14 1.41 -6.31 17.78
C ARG A 14 0.23 -5.70 18.53
N HIS A 15 0.17 -4.38 18.59
CA HIS A 15 -0.94 -3.67 19.23
C HIS A 15 -2.25 -3.94 18.50
N SER A 16 -2.26 -3.78 17.17
CA SER A 16 -3.41 -4.09 16.32
C SER A 16 -3.89 -5.54 16.47
N SER A 17 -2.99 -6.51 16.56
CA SER A 17 -3.34 -7.93 16.73
C SER A 17 -3.99 -8.26 18.08
N GLN A 18 -3.73 -7.46 19.11
CA GLN A 18 -4.31 -7.63 20.43
C GLN A 18 -5.70 -7.00 20.52
N GLU A 19 -5.89 -5.86 19.86
CA GLU A 19 -7.16 -5.14 19.87
C GLU A 19 -8.17 -5.69 18.85
N HIS A 20 -7.69 -6.33 17.77
CA HIS A 20 -8.49 -6.57 16.56
C HIS A 20 -8.28 -7.95 15.95
N GLN A 21 -8.62 -9.00 16.71
CA GLN A 21 -8.44 -10.38 16.26
C GLN A 21 -9.30 -10.77 15.06
N ASP A 22 -10.45 -10.11 14.88
CA ASP A 22 -11.37 -10.29 13.75
C ASP A 22 -10.73 -9.90 12.41
N ALA A 23 -9.97 -8.80 12.39
CA ALA A 23 -9.28 -8.30 11.20
C ALA A 23 -8.01 -9.12 10.83
N MET A 24 -7.42 -9.82 11.81
CA MET A 24 -6.18 -10.59 11.59
C MET A 24 -6.36 -11.69 10.55
N GLY A 25 -7.50 -12.39 10.57
CA GLY A 25 -7.76 -13.48 9.63
C GLY A 25 -7.73 -13.00 8.18
N GLY A 26 -8.40 -11.88 7.89
CA GLY A 26 -8.42 -11.28 6.57
C GLY A 26 -7.05 -10.77 6.12
N PHE A 27 -6.28 -10.16 7.03
CA PHE A 27 -4.92 -9.72 6.74
C PHE A 27 -3.97 -10.88 6.42
N ILE A 28 -3.97 -11.93 7.24
CA ILE A 28 -3.14 -13.13 6.99
C ILE A 28 -3.52 -13.81 5.69
N GLN A 29 -4.82 -13.87 5.36
CA GLN A 29 -5.27 -14.45 4.11
C GLN A 29 -4.81 -13.62 2.90
N ALA A 30 -4.92 -12.29 2.95
CA ALA A 30 -4.44 -11.43 1.89
C ALA A 30 -2.92 -11.60 1.65
N LEU A 31 -2.12 -11.71 2.72
CA LEU A 31 -0.68 -11.98 2.59
C LEU A 31 -0.37 -13.35 1.96
N ARG A 32 -1.18 -14.38 2.21
CA ARG A 32 -1.01 -15.69 1.55
C ARG A 32 -1.26 -15.65 0.05
N GLU A 33 -2.08 -14.71 -0.41
CA GLU A 33 -2.42 -14.58 -1.82
C GLU A 33 -1.36 -13.81 -2.61
N VAL A 34 -0.58 -12.95 -1.94
CA VAL A 34 0.41 -12.07 -2.59
C VAL A 34 1.86 -12.40 -2.28
N LEU A 35 2.14 -13.10 -1.19
CA LEU A 35 3.50 -13.51 -0.81
C LEU A 35 3.66 -15.01 -1.00
N ASP A 36 4.47 -15.39 -2.00
CA ASP A 36 4.77 -16.79 -2.26
C ASP A 36 5.36 -17.50 -1.04
N GLY A 37 4.79 -18.65 -0.71
CA GLY A 37 5.22 -19.46 0.43
C GLY A 37 4.88 -18.89 1.80
N PHE A 38 4.22 -17.73 1.93
CA PHE A 38 3.86 -17.15 3.23
C PHE A 38 2.87 -18.06 3.98
N GLN A 39 3.18 -18.36 5.25
CA GLN A 39 2.36 -19.22 6.09
C GLN A 39 1.72 -18.46 7.26
N GLY A 40 2.40 -17.43 7.77
CA GLY A 40 1.89 -16.60 8.86
C GLY A 40 2.97 -15.75 9.52
N ILE A 41 2.57 -15.07 10.59
CA ILE A 41 3.42 -14.18 11.39
C ILE A 41 3.49 -14.73 12.81
N ARG A 42 4.70 -14.75 13.39
CA ARG A 42 4.95 -15.11 14.79
C ARG A 42 5.62 -13.94 15.51
N LEU A 43 5.11 -13.65 16.72
CA LEU A 43 5.72 -12.67 17.62
C LEU A 43 6.45 -13.43 18.74
N GLU A 44 7.73 -13.73 18.53
CA GLU A 44 8.53 -14.50 19.48
C GLU A 44 9.09 -13.59 20.58
N ARG A 45 8.98 -14.01 21.85
CA ARG A 45 9.54 -13.24 22.97
C ARG A 45 11.05 -13.45 23.03
N VAL A 46 11.81 -12.36 23.04
CA VAL A 46 13.25 -12.37 23.23
C VAL A 46 13.58 -11.57 24.49
N GLY A 47 14.09 -12.26 25.51
CA GLY A 47 14.31 -11.66 26.83
C GLY A 47 13.00 -11.31 27.55
N ARG A 48 13.05 -10.28 28.43
CA ARG A 48 11.89 -9.91 29.27
C ARG A 48 10.85 -9.06 28.54
N GLU A 49 11.28 -8.13 27.69
CA GLU A 49 10.41 -7.10 27.11
C GLU A 49 10.41 -7.06 25.56
N ALA A 50 11.43 -7.61 24.90
CA ALA A 50 11.53 -7.55 23.45
C ALA A 50 10.73 -8.69 22.81
N ARG A 51 10.15 -8.42 21.64
CA ARG A 51 9.60 -9.45 20.77
C ARG A 51 10.14 -9.26 19.36
N VAL A 52 10.54 -10.36 18.73
CA VAL A 52 10.95 -10.38 17.34
C VAL A 52 9.73 -10.71 16.49
N PHE A 53 9.56 -9.94 15.42
CA PHE A 53 8.55 -10.17 14.40
C PHE A 53 9.14 -11.12 13.37
N LEU A 54 8.64 -12.35 13.35
CA LEU A 54 9.08 -13.41 12.45
C LEU A 54 7.98 -13.67 11.42
N VAL A 55 8.37 -13.66 10.15
CA VAL A 55 7.53 -14.09 9.04
C VAL A 55 7.88 -15.52 8.69
N VAL A 56 6.87 -16.37 8.65
CA VAL A 56 7.03 -17.80 8.39
C VAL A 56 6.74 -18.06 6.93
N PHE A 57 7.71 -18.66 6.25
CA PHE A 57 7.58 -19.14 4.88
C PHE A 57 7.74 -20.66 4.83
N GLY A 58 7.17 -21.30 3.82
CA GLY A 58 7.50 -22.68 3.51
C GLY A 58 7.22 -23.11 2.09
N GLU A 59 7.94 -24.14 1.68
CA GLU A 59 7.96 -24.71 0.34
C GLU A 59 8.13 -26.24 0.48
N GLY A 60 7.10 -27.00 0.11
CA GLY A 60 7.06 -28.44 0.38
C GLY A 60 7.13 -28.75 1.88
N GLU A 61 8.11 -29.56 2.29
CA GLU A 61 8.36 -29.88 3.70
C GLU A 61 9.29 -28.85 4.40
N ALA A 62 9.92 -27.96 3.64
CA ALA A 62 10.83 -26.96 4.20
C ALA A 62 10.04 -25.78 4.77
N ARG A 63 10.42 -25.36 5.97
CA ARG A 63 9.89 -24.17 6.64
C ARG A 63 11.04 -23.32 7.15
N HIS A 64 11.00 -22.02 6.86
CA HIS A 64 11.98 -21.06 7.35
C HIS A 64 11.27 -19.82 7.92
N GLU A 65 11.95 -19.15 8.85
CA GLU A 65 11.44 -17.97 9.53
C GLU A 65 12.44 -16.83 9.30
N LEU A 66 11.93 -15.67 8.89
CA LEU A 66 12.73 -14.48 8.62
C LEU A 66 12.27 -13.35 9.53
N ALA A 67 13.22 -12.61 10.10
CA ALA A 67 12.93 -11.35 10.76
C ALA A 67 12.50 -10.28 9.74
N LEU A 68 11.83 -9.22 10.19
CA LEU A 68 11.29 -8.17 9.32
C LEU A 68 12.39 -7.46 8.49
N ASP A 69 13.58 -7.32 9.04
CA ASP A 69 14.76 -6.72 8.39
C ASP A 69 15.43 -7.66 7.38
N GLU A 70 15.17 -8.96 7.46
CA GLU A 70 15.66 -9.97 6.51
C GLU A 70 14.77 -10.14 5.27
N LEU A 71 13.57 -9.55 5.28
CA LEU A 71 12.67 -9.54 4.12
C LEU A 71 13.19 -8.63 2.99
N SER A 72 12.72 -8.88 1.77
CA SER A 72 12.93 -7.92 0.68
C SER A 72 12.14 -6.63 0.89
N ASP A 73 12.54 -5.54 0.24
CA ASP A 73 11.81 -4.27 0.30
C ASP A 73 10.37 -4.42 -0.20
N GLY A 74 10.16 -5.16 -1.30
CA GLY A 74 8.82 -5.44 -1.83
C GLY A 74 7.94 -6.24 -0.86
N GLN A 75 8.49 -7.25 -0.19
CA GLN A 75 7.77 -8.02 0.83
C GLN A 75 7.36 -7.12 2.00
N ARG A 76 8.28 -6.29 2.51
CA ARG A 76 7.96 -5.31 3.57
C ARG A 76 6.89 -4.33 3.13
N ALA A 77 6.99 -3.80 1.90
CA ALA A 77 6.03 -2.87 1.33
C ALA A 77 4.65 -3.51 1.25
N LEU A 78 4.51 -4.70 0.65
CA LEU A 78 3.23 -5.41 0.55
C LEU A 78 2.63 -5.69 1.93
N MET A 79 3.44 -6.15 2.89
CA MET A 79 2.96 -6.37 4.25
C MET A 79 2.39 -5.09 4.88
N ALA A 80 3.06 -3.95 4.70
CA ALA A 80 2.60 -2.67 5.22
C ALA A 80 1.32 -2.21 4.51
N LEU A 81 1.29 -2.26 3.18
CA LEU A 81 0.18 -1.82 2.34
C LEU A 81 -1.11 -2.58 2.64
N TYR A 82 -1.05 -3.92 2.73
CA TYR A 82 -2.21 -4.74 3.09
C TYR A 82 -2.62 -4.55 4.55
N ALA A 83 -1.66 -4.35 5.47
CA ALA A 83 -1.98 -4.09 6.86
C ALA A 83 -2.71 -2.75 7.04
N LEU A 84 -2.30 -1.72 6.31
CA LEU A 84 -2.95 -0.40 6.33
C LEU A 84 -4.42 -0.52 5.94
N ILE A 85 -4.78 -1.29 4.91
CA ILE A 85 -6.19 -1.49 4.56
C ILE A 85 -6.90 -2.35 5.60
N ARG A 86 -6.43 -3.59 5.79
CA ARG A 86 -7.16 -4.62 6.53
C ARG A 86 -7.28 -4.32 8.02
N LEU A 87 -6.24 -3.74 8.62
CA LEU A 87 -6.21 -3.51 10.07
C LEU A 87 -6.80 -2.16 10.47
N THR A 88 -7.05 -1.26 9.52
CA THR A 88 -7.67 0.05 9.79
C THR A 88 -9.11 0.17 9.26
N SER A 89 -9.55 -0.75 8.40
CA SER A 89 -10.93 -0.82 7.91
C SER A 89 -11.96 -0.91 9.06
N GLY A 90 -13.09 -0.22 8.92
CA GLY A 90 -14.18 -0.13 9.90
C GLY A 90 -13.90 0.76 11.10
N ARG A 91 -12.80 1.53 11.10
CA ARG A 91 -12.32 2.27 12.28
C ARG A 91 -12.21 3.78 12.08
N GLY A 92 -12.77 4.31 10.99
CA GLY A 92 -12.80 5.76 10.74
C GLY A 92 -11.45 6.36 10.32
N TYR A 93 -10.52 5.56 9.80
CA TYR A 93 -9.21 6.06 9.36
C TYR A 93 -9.26 6.63 7.95
N THR A 94 -8.49 7.71 7.75
CA THR A 94 -8.04 8.18 6.44
C THR A 94 -6.61 7.73 6.21
N LEU A 95 -6.34 7.09 5.08
CA LEU A 95 -5.00 6.70 4.66
C LEU A 95 -4.37 7.78 3.79
N LEU A 96 -3.12 8.14 4.09
CA LEU A 96 -2.29 9.01 3.28
C LEU A 96 -1.00 8.25 2.97
N ILE A 97 -0.78 7.90 1.70
CA ILE A 97 0.31 7.02 1.29
C ILE A 97 1.10 7.70 0.17
N ASP A 98 2.41 7.79 0.34
CA ASP A 98 3.33 8.35 -0.64
C ASP A 98 4.12 7.20 -1.29
N GLU A 99 4.13 7.18 -2.62
CA GLU A 99 4.75 6.15 -3.47
C GLU A 99 4.46 4.70 -3.02
N PRO A 100 3.16 4.30 -2.95
CA PRO A 100 2.77 2.94 -2.57
C PRO A 100 3.32 1.87 -3.52
N ASP A 101 3.65 2.26 -4.74
CA ASP A 101 4.16 1.40 -5.80
C ASP A 101 5.69 1.21 -5.73
N ASN A 102 6.38 1.90 -4.82
CA ASN A 102 7.81 1.74 -4.65
C ASN A 102 8.13 0.31 -4.16
N TYR A 103 9.13 -0.32 -4.78
CA TYR A 103 9.57 -1.70 -4.53
C TYR A 103 8.59 -2.83 -4.87
N VAL A 104 7.40 -2.51 -5.41
CA VAL A 104 6.41 -3.52 -5.80
C VAL A 104 6.23 -3.56 -7.33
N SER A 105 5.97 -4.74 -7.86
CA SER A 105 5.76 -4.96 -9.29
C SER A 105 4.30 -4.72 -9.71
N LEU A 106 4.06 -4.59 -11.01
CA LEU A 106 2.71 -4.38 -11.56
C LEU A 106 1.69 -5.46 -11.13
N PRO A 107 2.03 -6.77 -11.16
CA PRO A 107 1.12 -7.81 -10.68
C PRO A 107 0.83 -7.77 -9.18
N GLU A 108 1.71 -7.16 -8.39
CA GLU A 108 1.57 -7.06 -6.93
C GLU A 108 0.78 -5.82 -6.51
N ILE A 109 1.02 -4.66 -7.17
CA ILE A 109 0.34 -3.41 -6.82
C ILE A 109 -1.12 -3.40 -7.30
N GLN A 110 -1.43 -4.02 -8.44
CA GLN A 110 -2.77 -3.90 -9.02
C GLN A 110 -3.88 -4.54 -8.17
N PRO A 111 -3.73 -5.76 -7.62
CA PRO A 111 -4.70 -6.31 -6.68
C PRO A 111 -4.90 -5.42 -5.44
N TRP A 112 -3.82 -4.82 -4.95
CA TRP A 112 -3.88 -3.90 -3.81
C TRP A 112 -4.64 -2.61 -4.16
N LEU A 113 -4.47 -2.05 -5.36
CA LEU A 113 -5.22 -0.88 -5.82
C LEU A 113 -6.73 -1.14 -5.89
N VAL A 114 -7.12 -2.33 -6.37
CA VAL A 114 -8.53 -2.76 -6.38
C VAL A 114 -9.05 -2.82 -4.95
N GLU A 115 -8.34 -3.48 -4.04
CA GLU A 115 -8.75 -3.61 -2.65
C GLU A 115 -8.86 -2.25 -1.94
N LEU A 116 -7.92 -1.32 -2.19
CA LEU A 116 -7.97 0.02 -1.65
C LEU A 116 -9.19 0.80 -2.16
N SER A 117 -9.46 0.71 -3.46
CA SER A 117 -10.60 1.36 -4.09
C SER A 117 -11.93 0.84 -3.53
N ASP A 118 -12.04 -0.48 -3.29
CA ASP A 118 -13.22 -1.09 -2.71
C ASP A 118 -13.39 -0.74 -1.22
N ALA A 119 -12.28 -0.59 -0.49
CA ALA A 119 -12.29 -0.20 0.91
C ALA A 119 -12.63 1.28 1.10
N ALA A 120 -12.21 2.16 0.19
CA ALA A 120 -12.46 3.60 0.29
C ALA A 120 -13.96 3.94 0.19
N GLY A 121 -14.49 4.61 1.22
CA GLY A 121 -15.91 4.97 1.34
C GLY A 121 -16.81 3.84 1.87
N ALA A 122 -16.27 2.65 2.14
CA ALA A 122 -16.99 1.53 2.73
C ALA A 122 -16.38 1.09 4.07
N GLY A 123 -15.10 0.72 4.05
CA GLY A 123 -14.33 0.35 5.24
C GLY A 123 -13.38 1.45 5.72
N LEU A 124 -12.83 2.23 4.80
CA LEU A 124 -12.00 3.40 5.08
C LEU A 124 -12.82 4.65 4.80
N GLU A 125 -12.60 5.72 5.56
CA GLU A 125 -13.26 7.01 5.28
C GLU A 125 -12.76 7.59 3.96
N GLN A 126 -11.44 7.56 3.77
CA GLN A 126 -10.78 8.09 2.58
C GLN A 126 -9.37 7.48 2.42
N ALA A 127 -8.91 7.39 1.18
CA ALA A 127 -7.51 7.15 0.87
C ALA A 127 -6.98 8.24 -0.08
N ILE A 128 -5.79 8.78 0.22
CA ILE A 128 -5.08 9.76 -0.60
C ILE A 128 -3.72 9.16 -0.93
N LEU A 129 -3.40 9.09 -2.21
CA LEU A 129 -2.14 8.53 -2.70
C LEU A 129 -1.38 9.59 -3.48
N CYS A 130 -0.06 9.59 -3.34
CA CYS A 130 0.87 10.30 -4.21
C CYS A 130 1.68 9.24 -4.97
N SER A 131 1.67 9.30 -6.29
CA SER A 131 2.39 8.33 -7.13
C SER A 131 2.65 8.91 -8.51
N HIS A 132 3.77 8.53 -9.10
CA HIS A 132 4.11 8.79 -10.50
C HIS A 132 3.86 7.55 -11.39
N ASN A 133 3.34 6.46 -10.81
CA ASN A 133 3.21 5.18 -11.48
C ASN A 133 2.07 5.19 -12.52
N PRO A 134 2.33 4.77 -13.77
CA PRO A 134 1.29 4.66 -14.79
C PRO A 134 0.08 3.84 -14.37
N GLU A 135 0.27 2.74 -13.63
CA GLU A 135 -0.83 1.86 -13.21
C GLU A 135 -1.74 2.55 -12.19
N VAL A 136 -1.14 3.21 -11.19
CA VAL A 136 -1.89 4.00 -10.18
C VAL A 136 -2.66 5.14 -10.85
N ILE A 137 -2.00 5.86 -11.77
CA ILE A 137 -2.59 6.97 -12.52
C ILE A 137 -3.78 6.48 -13.35
N ASP A 138 -3.58 5.44 -14.15
CA ASP A 138 -4.61 4.97 -15.07
C ASP A 138 -5.80 4.34 -14.33
N TYR A 139 -5.56 3.68 -13.19
CA TYR A 139 -6.59 3.04 -12.40
C TYR A 139 -7.43 4.04 -11.57
N LEU A 140 -6.79 4.96 -10.83
CA LEU A 140 -7.48 5.84 -9.87
C LEU A 140 -7.64 7.29 -10.36
N ALA A 141 -6.63 7.82 -11.04
CA ALA A 141 -6.52 9.27 -11.24
C ALA A 141 -7.49 9.81 -12.30
N SER A 142 -7.99 8.95 -13.19
CA SER A 142 -8.99 9.34 -14.20
C SER A 142 -10.28 9.93 -13.58
N LYS A 143 -10.65 9.50 -12.37
CA LYS A 143 -11.86 9.99 -11.67
C LYS A 143 -11.55 10.97 -10.55
N HIS A 144 -10.47 10.75 -9.80
CA HIS A 144 -10.19 11.45 -8.54
C HIS A 144 -8.82 12.14 -8.52
N GLY A 145 -8.12 12.15 -9.65
CA GLY A 145 -6.74 12.59 -9.73
C GLY A 145 -6.57 14.11 -9.71
N HIS A 146 -5.54 14.53 -8.98
CA HIS A 146 -5.02 15.90 -9.02
C HIS A 146 -3.58 15.86 -9.54
N LEU A 147 -3.29 16.73 -10.52
CA LEU A 147 -1.93 16.95 -10.99
C LEU A 147 -1.32 18.11 -10.24
N LEU A 148 -0.15 17.89 -9.64
CA LEU A 148 0.63 18.91 -8.97
C LEU A 148 1.81 19.27 -9.87
N GLU A 149 1.88 20.52 -10.33
CA GLU A 149 2.96 21.00 -11.18
C GLU A 149 3.68 22.18 -10.53
N ARG A 150 5.00 22.22 -10.66
CA ARG A 150 5.81 23.35 -10.18
C ARG A 150 6.08 24.33 -11.31
N GLU A 151 5.63 25.56 -11.15
CA GLU A 151 5.92 26.64 -12.07
C GLU A 151 7.38 27.11 -11.95
N THR A 152 7.89 27.79 -12.98
CA THR A 152 9.22 28.44 -12.95
C THR A 152 9.35 29.48 -11.85
N THR A 153 8.23 30.05 -11.38
CA THR A 153 8.12 30.96 -10.25
C THR A 153 8.34 30.28 -8.90
N GLY A 154 8.30 28.94 -8.85
CA GLY A 154 8.38 28.14 -7.63
C GLY A 154 7.03 27.86 -6.97
N VAL A 155 5.92 28.37 -7.50
CA VAL A 155 4.56 28.07 -7.04
C VAL A 155 4.13 26.68 -7.53
N THR A 156 3.46 25.91 -6.66
CA THR A 156 2.79 24.66 -7.05
C THR A 156 1.37 24.95 -7.49
N ARG A 157 1.04 24.60 -8.73
CA ARG A 157 -0.31 24.63 -9.27
C ARG A 157 -0.95 23.26 -9.13
N VAL A 158 -2.25 23.23 -8.86
CA VAL A 158 -3.06 22.02 -8.82
C VAL A 158 -4.12 22.08 -9.91
N SER A 159 -4.21 21.05 -10.74
CA SER A 159 -5.27 20.88 -11.74
C SER A 159 -5.95 19.53 -11.59
N LEU A 160 -7.21 19.43 -12.04
CA LEU A 160 -7.95 18.17 -12.04
C LEU A 160 -7.54 17.34 -13.25
N LEU A 161 -7.10 16.09 -13.02
CA LEU A 161 -6.73 15.18 -14.11
C LEU A 161 -7.93 14.77 -14.96
N SER A 162 -9.14 14.76 -14.39
CA SER A 162 -10.38 14.49 -15.11
C SER A 162 -10.78 15.59 -16.11
N ALA A 163 -10.17 16.77 -16.02
CA ALA A 163 -10.39 17.85 -16.96
C ALA A 163 -9.50 17.75 -18.21
N ILE A 164 -8.52 16.84 -18.23
CA ILE A 164 -7.62 16.65 -19.37
C ILE A 164 -8.37 15.88 -20.47
N PRO A 165 -8.48 16.44 -21.70
CA PRO A 165 -9.12 15.73 -22.80
C PRO A 165 -8.29 14.50 -23.18
N LEU A 166 -8.93 13.32 -23.15
CA LEU A 166 -8.32 12.07 -23.60
C LEU A 166 -8.75 11.80 -25.04
N ASP A 167 -7.84 11.96 -25.99
CA ASP A 167 -8.08 11.63 -27.39
C ASP A 167 -7.95 10.11 -27.63
N GLY A 168 -8.89 9.54 -28.38
CA GLY A 168 -8.69 8.27 -29.10
C GLY A 168 -8.35 7.04 -28.25
N GLY A 169 -8.78 6.98 -26.99
CA GLY A 169 -8.52 5.83 -26.11
C GLY A 169 -7.10 5.80 -25.51
N MET A 170 -6.38 6.93 -25.55
CA MET A 170 -5.11 7.05 -24.83
C MET A 170 -5.29 6.94 -23.32
N ARG A 171 -4.32 6.30 -22.67
CA ARG A 171 -4.22 6.24 -21.22
C ARG A 171 -3.76 7.59 -20.66
N LEU A 172 -4.27 7.96 -19.50
CA LEU A 172 -3.94 9.23 -18.85
C LEU A 172 -2.44 9.34 -18.54
N SER A 173 -1.84 8.24 -18.09
CA SER A 173 -0.40 8.13 -17.89
C SER A 173 0.42 8.46 -19.15
N THR A 174 -0.08 8.10 -20.33
CA THR A 174 0.58 8.39 -21.61
C THR A 174 0.50 9.87 -21.97
N VAL A 175 -0.63 10.52 -21.68
CA VAL A 175 -0.79 11.97 -21.89
C VAL A 175 0.17 12.74 -20.98
N ILE A 176 0.21 12.38 -19.69
CA ILE A 176 1.11 12.99 -18.69
C ILE A 176 2.59 12.76 -19.06
N ALA A 177 2.96 11.54 -19.44
CA ALA A 177 4.34 11.23 -19.82
C ALA A 177 4.82 12.02 -21.05
N ARG A 178 3.89 12.43 -21.92
CA ARG A 178 4.19 13.22 -23.13
C ARG A 178 4.13 14.73 -22.90
N GLY A 179 3.68 15.19 -21.74
CA GLY A 179 3.50 16.61 -21.46
C GLY A 179 2.31 17.22 -22.19
N TRP A 180 1.35 16.41 -22.63
CA TRP A 180 0.21 16.85 -23.45
C TRP A 180 -0.95 17.41 -22.62
N GLU A 181 -0.90 17.24 -21.30
CA GLU A 181 -1.79 17.88 -20.32
C GLU A 181 -1.68 19.42 -20.30
N ARG A 182 -0.62 19.97 -20.89
CA ARG A 182 -0.31 21.41 -20.92
C ARG A 182 -0.73 22.13 -22.20
N GLN A 183 -1.34 21.43 -23.15
CA GLN A 183 -1.78 21.99 -24.44
C GLN A 183 -3.16 22.64 -24.39
#